data_AF-A0A142X440-F1
#
_entry.id   AF-A0A142X440-F1
#
_cell.length_a   1.000
_cell.length_b   1.000
_cell.length_c   1.000
_cell.angle_alpha   90.00
_cell.angle_beta   90.00
_cell.angle_gamma   90.00
#
_symmetry.space_group_name_H-M   'P 1'
#
loop_
_entity.id
_entity.type
_entity.pdbx_description
1 polymer ?
#
loop_
_entity_poly.entity_id
_entity_poly.type
_entity_poly.pdbx_seq_one_letter_code
_entity_poly.pdbx_strand_id
1 'polypeptide(L)'
;MASARATALAEVLWELKRADRFATCSAVARRAGFAPGPDGRIVRSSLEVVRQEWPHLQWWRVLPDDGRIEHTGSLAVQLREYGVTLEADPNGPYAHVILDERSLMVWSSEAAAVAVETAKV
;
A
#
# COMPACT_ATOMS: atom_id res chain seq x y z
N MET A 1 -2.80 3.43 -21.91
CA MET A 1 -4.18 3.49 -21.40
C MET A 1 -4.22 2.76 -20.08
N ALA A 2 -4.53 3.46 -18.99
CA ALA A 2 -4.57 2.87 -17.66
C ALA A 2 -5.63 1.75 -17.60
N SER A 3 -5.27 0.63 -16.97
CA SER A 3 -6.22 -0.44 -16.71
C SER A 3 -7.26 -0.02 -15.65
N ALA A 4 -8.42 -0.65 -15.64
CA ALA A 4 -9.45 -0.38 -14.62
C ALA A 4 -8.91 -0.52 -13.17
N ARG A 5 -7.97 -1.44 -12.95
CA ARG A 5 -7.31 -1.61 -11.64
C ARG A 5 -6.37 -0.45 -11.30
N ALA A 6 -5.65 0.08 -12.28
CA ALA A 6 -4.78 1.24 -12.08
C ALA A 6 -5.60 2.49 -11.77
N THR A 7 -6.72 2.70 -12.49
CA THR A 7 -7.65 3.79 -12.18
C THR A 7 -8.24 3.66 -10.78
N ALA A 8 -8.69 2.46 -10.38
CA ALA A 8 -9.21 2.23 -9.04
C ALA A 8 -8.16 2.47 -7.94
N LEU A 9 -6.91 2.04 -8.15
CA LEU A 9 -5.81 2.34 -7.22
C LEU A 9 -5.47 3.82 -7.15
N ALA A 10 -5.57 4.56 -8.26
CA ALA A 10 -5.32 6.00 -8.28
C ALA A 10 -6.29 6.74 -7.35
N GLU A 11 -7.57 6.36 -7.33
CA GLU A 11 -8.56 6.91 -6.38
C GLU A 11 -8.16 6.62 -4.93
N VAL A 12 -7.74 5.40 -4.62
CA VAL A 12 -7.28 5.03 -3.26
C VAL A 12 -6.02 5.80 -2.87
N LEU A 13 -5.08 5.99 -3.78
CA LEU A 13 -3.88 6.80 -3.55
C LEU A 13 -4.22 8.26 -3.30
N TRP A 14 -5.22 8.80 -4.00
CA TRP A 14 -5.71 10.15 -3.73
C TRP A 14 -6.32 10.26 -2.32
N GLU A 15 -7.08 9.27 -1.86
CA GLU A 15 -7.55 9.19 -0.47
C GLU A 15 -6.37 9.20 0.52
N LEU A 16 -5.36 8.36 0.30
CA LEU A 16 -4.16 8.27 1.13
C LEU A 16 -3.40 9.59 1.21
N LYS A 17 -3.19 10.23 0.04
CA LYS A 17 -2.52 11.52 -0.05
C LYS A 17 -3.29 12.61 0.70
N ARG A 18 -4.63 12.63 0.60
CA ARG A 18 -5.47 13.59 1.33
C ARG A 18 -5.48 13.35 2.83
N ALA A 19 -5.42 12.09 3.26
CA ALA A 19 -5.38 11.71 4.66
C ALA A 19 -3.98 11.83 5.27
N ASP A 20 -2.96 12.08 4.45
CA ASP A 20 -1.54 12.02 4.77
C ASP A 20 -1.13 10.72 5.48
N ARG A 21 -1.62 9.58 4.96
CA ARG A 21 -1.36 8.24 5.51
C ARG A 21 -0.71 7.30 4.51
N PHE A 22 -0.25 6.17 5.02
CA PHE A 22 0.29 5.03 4.28
C PHE A 22 -0.69 3.87 4.33
N ALA A 23 -0.53 2.89 3.43
CA ALA A 23 -1.28 1.64 3.52
C ALA A 23 -0.50 0.48 2.92
N THR A 24 -0.88 -0.75 3.27
CA THR A 24 -0.25 -1.93 2.70
C THR A 24 -0.88 -2.34 1.37
N CYS A 25 -0.15 -3.10 0.55
CA CYS A 25 -0.63 -3.66 -0.71
C CYS A 25 -1.98 -4.36 -0.57
N SER A 26 -2.15 -5.21 0.46
CA SER A 26 -3.42 -5.92 0.68
C SER A 26 -4.56 -4.98 1.04
N ALA A 27 -4.30 -3.94 1.84
CA ALA A 27 -5.31 -2.96 2.23
C ALA A 27 -5.80 -2.15 1.02
N VAL A 28 -4.88 -1.62 0.19
CA VAL A 28 -5.26 -0.82 -0.99
C VAL A 28 -5.95 -1.65 -2.07
N ALA A 29 -5.56 -2.91 -2.25
CA ALA A 29 -6.22 -3.79 -3.21
C ALA A 29 -7.68 -4.05 -2.83
N ARG A 30 -7.93 -4.39 -1.56
CA ARG A 30 -9.28 -4.59 -1.03
C ARG A 30 -10.12 -3.32 -1.16
N ARG A 31 -9.54 -2.16 -0.84
CA ARG A 31 -10.20 -0.85 -1.01
C ARG A 31 -10.53 -0.56 -2.47
N ALA A 32 -9.61 -0.87 -3.39
CA ALA A 32 -9.79 -0.72 -4.83
C ALA A 32 -10.68 -1.81 -5.48
N GLY A 33 -11.20 -2.77 -4.70
CA GLY A 33 -12.15 -3.78 -5.15
C GLY A 33 -11.52 -4.96 -5.91
N PHE A 34 -10.24 -5.27 -5.70
CA PHE A 34 -9.60 -6.43 -6.32
C PHE A 34 -8.63 -7.16 -5.38
N ALA A 35 -8.28 -8.40 -5.75
CA ALA A 35 -7.34 -9.21 -4.96
C ALA A 35 -5.88 -8.75 -5.20
N PRO A 36 -5.05 -8.62 -4.14
CA PRO A 36 -3.67 -8.11 -4.27
C PRO A 36 -2.75 -9.03 -5.09
N GLY A 37 -3.15 -10.29 -5.28
CA GLY A 37 -2.32 -11.34 -5.87
C GLY A 37 -1.24 -11.85 -4.92
N PRO A 38 -0.41 -12.81 -5.36
CA PRO A 38 0.69 -13.35 -4.56
C PRO A 38 1.68 -12.22 -4.24
N ASP A 39 2.02 -12.06 -2.96
CA ASP A 39 2.95 -11.03 -2.46
C ASP A 39 2.62 -9.62 -2.98
N GLY A 40 1.33 -9.30 -3.16
CA GLY A 40 0.91 -8.00 -3.69
C GLY A 40 1.33 -7.73 -5.14
N ARG A 41 1.69 -8.75 -5.93
CA ARG A 41 2.20 -8.59 -7.31
C ARG A 41 1.26 -7.80 -8.21
N ILE A 42 -0.05 -8.02 -8.12
CA ILE A 42 -1.04 -7.33 -8.96
C ILE A 42 -1.08 -5.84 -8.60
N VAL A 43 -0.97 -5.51 -7.32
CA VAL A 43 -0.88 -4.13 -6.83
C VAL A 43 0.39 -3.47 -7.35
N ARG A 44 1.55 -4.11 -7.18
CA ARG A 44 2.84 -3.58 -7.65
C ARG A 44 2.83 -3.28 -9.15
N SER A 45 2.36 -4.21 -9.98
CA SER A 45 2.25 -3.96 -11.42
C SER A 45 1.29 -2.83 -11.76
N SER A 46 0.19 -2.69 -11.01
CA SER A 46 -0.77 -1.61 -11.23
C SER A 46 -0.23 -0.25 -10.73
N LEU A 47 0.56 -0.24 -9.65
CA LEU A 47 1.25 0.94 -9.13
C LEU A 47 2.28 1.48 -10.11
N GLU A 48 2.98 0.63 -10.87
CA GLU A 48 3.89 1.10 -11.92
C GLU A 48 3.15 1.90 -13.00
N VAL A 49 1.93 1.48 -13.36
CA VAL A 49 1.08 2.26 -14.28
C VAL A 49 0.66 3.58 -13.63
N VAL A 50 0.25 3.57 -12.36
CA VAL A 50 -0.12 4.80 -11.65
C VAL A 50 1.07 5.76 -11.52
N ARG A 51 2.26 5.24 -11.29
CA ARG A 51 3.50 6.03 -11.23
C ARG A 51 3.77 6.76 -12.56
N GLN A 52 3.48 6.11 -13.68
CA GLN A 52 3.67 6.69 -15.02
C GLN A 52 2.58 7.71 -15.38
N GLU A 53 1.31 7.37 -15.14
CA GLU A 53 0.16 8.18 -15.57
C GLU A 53 -0.17 9.32 -14.58
N TRP A 54 0.02 9.07 -13.27
CA TRP A 54 -0.28 10.01 -12.19
C TRP A 54 0.84 10.09 -11.13
N PRO A 55 2.05 10.52 -11.51
CA PRO A 55 3.20 10.58 -10.59
C PRO A 55 2.96 11.45 -9.34
N HIS A 56 2.06 12.43 -9.44
CA HIS A 56 1.70 13.34 -8.35
C HIS A 56 0.87 12.68 -7.24
N LEU A 57 0.35 11.46 -7.44
CA LEU A 57 -0.44 10.74 -6.43
C LEU A 57 0.40 10.03 -5.36
N GLN A 58 1.74 10.18 -5.41
CA GLN A 58 2.63 9.67 -4.36
C GLN A 58 2.47 8.16 -4.16
N TRP A 59 2.65 7.40 -5.25
CA TRP A 59 2.57 5.93 -5.28
C TRP A 59 3.35 5.24 -4.16
N TRP A 60 4.41 5.89 -3.66
CA TRP A 60 5.25 5.45 -2.54
C TRP A 60 4.54 5.41 -1.18
N ARG A 61 3.29 5.86 -1.07
CA ARG A 61 2.46 5.68 0.14
C ARG A 61 1.96 4.25 0.32
N VAL A 62 2.12 3.39 -0.69
CA VAL A 62 1.78 1.98 -0.60
C VAL A 62 3.01 1.15 -0.28
N LEU A 63 2.90 0.35 0.77
CA LEU A 63 3.98 -0.47 1.31
C LEU A 63 3.70 -1.96 1.11
N PRO A 64 4.74 -2.80 1.00
CA PRO A 64 4.61 -4.24 1.11
C PRO A 64 3.97 -4.64 2.45
N ASP A 65 3.19 -5.71 2.45
CA ASP A 65 2.52 -6.20 3.67
C ASP A 65 3.51 -6.71 4.73
N ASP A 66 4.72 -7.12 4.32
CA ASP A 66 5.82 -7.53 5.21
C ASP A 66 6.72 -6.37 5.66
N GLY A 67 6.45 -5.15 5.17
CA GLY A 67 7.24 -3.95 5.47
C GLY A 67 8.67 -3.97 4.93
N ARG A 68 9.04 -4.95 4.08
CA ARG A 68 10.39 -5.11 3.54
C ARG A 68 10.51 -4.48 2.16
N ILE A 69 11.44 -3.55 2.03
CA ILE A 69 11.71 -2.85 0.77
C ILE A 69 13.19 -2.92 0.42
N GLU A 70 13.52 -2.81 -0.86
CA GLU A 70 14.92 -2.72 -1.27
C GLU A 70 15.52 -1.38 -0.81
N HIS A 71 16.67 -1.42 -0.13
CA HIS A 71 17.28 -0.25 0.53
C HIS A 71 17.66 0.88 -0.46
N THR A 72 17.98 0.52 -1.71
CA THR A 72 18.35 1.41 -2.82
C THR A 72 17.23 1.63 -3.83
N GLY A 73 16.07 1.00 -3.62
CA GLY A 73 14.95 1.11 -4.54
C GLY A 73 14.32 2.50 -4.53
N SER A 74 13.60 2.86 -5.60
CA SER A 74 12.91 4.15 -5.70
C SER A 74 11.95 4.41 -4.54
N LEU A 75 11.32 3.36 -3.99
CA LEU A 75 10.45 3.45 -2.83
C LEU A 75 11.21 3.91 -1.58
N ALA A 76 12.37 3.33 -1.30
CA ALA A 76 13.20 3.69 -0.14
C ALA A 76 13.70 5.13 -0.24
N VAL A 77 14.06 5.60 -1.45
CA VAL A 77 14.46 6.99 -1.68
C VAL A 77 13.32 7.95 -1.32
N GLN A 78 12.12 7.72 -1.85
CA GLN A 78 10.96 8.58 -1.59
C GLN A 78 10.56 8.60 -0.12
N LEU A 79 10.61 7.44 0.55
CA LEU A 79 10.30 7.33 1.98
C LEU A 79 11.30 8.12 2.84
N ARG A 80 12.60 8.04 2.53
CA ARG A 80 13.62 8.83 3.23
C ARG A 80 13.46 10.33 2.97
N GLU A 81 13.18 10.73 1.74
CA GLU A 81 12.93 12.15 1.38
C GLU A 81 11.71 12.72 2.11
N TYR A 82 10.67 11.90 2.33
CA TYR A 82 9.50 12.29 3.11
C TYR A 82 9.77 12.31 4.63
N GLY A 83 10.81 11.63 5.10
CA GLY A 83 11.20 11.57 6.52
C GLY A 83 10.78 10.29 7.26
N VAL A 84 10.41 9.23 6.53
CA VAL A 84 10.14 7.91 7.14
C VAL A 84 11.46 7.23 7.52
N THR A 85 11.48 6.64 8.71
CA THR A 85 12.65 5.90 9.20
C THR A 85 12.69 4.51 8.55
N LEU A 86 13.85 4.15 8.00
CA LEU A 86 14.12 2.85 7.41
C LEU A 86 15.27 2.19 8.18
N GLU A 87 15.03 0.98 8.68
CA GLU A 87 16.06 0.16 9.32
C GLU A 87 16.68 -0.78 8.29
N ALA A 88 17.97 -0.63 7.99
CA ALA A 88 18.66 -1.48 7.04
C ALA A 88 18.89 -2.88 7.63
N ASP A 89 18.65 -3.93 6.84
CA ASP A 89 19.07 -5.28 7.21
C ASP A 89 20.60 -5.36 7.13
N PRO A 90 21.31 -5.70 8.22
CA PRO A 90 22.77 -5.74 8.24
C PRO A 90 23.36 -6.76 7.25
N ASN A 91 22.58 -7.74 6.80
CA ASN A 91 23.07 -8.84 5.98
C ASN A 91 22.44 -8.89 4.58
N GLY A 92 21.69 -7.86 4.16
CA GLY A 92 20.91 -7.95 2.94
C GLY A 92 20.65 -6.62 2.22
N PRO A 93 20.14 -6.69 0.99
CA PRO A 93 19.79 -5.50 0.20
C PRO A 93 18.46 -4.85 0.64
N TYR A 94 17.84 -5.34 1.72
CA TYR A 94 16.53 -4.94 2.18
C TYR A 94 16.61 -4.00 3.38
N ALA A 95 15.56 -3.21 3.57
CA ALA A 95 15.32 -2.40 4.73
C ALA A 95 13.88 -2.60 5.19
N HIS A 96 13.66 -2.49 6.50
CA HIS A 96 12.35 -2.50 7.12
C HIS A 96 11.84 -1.06 7.29
N VAL A 97 10.60 -0.84 6.89
CA VAL A 97 9.93 0.45 7.07
C VAL A 97 9.43 0.55 8.51
N ILE A 98 9.87 1.58 9.23
CA ILE A 98 9.42 1.86 10.59
C ILE A 98 8.40 2.99 10.55
N LEU A 99 7.14 2.63 10.80
CA LEU A 99 6.00 3.55 10.85
C LEU A 99 5.15 3.30 12.08
N ASP A 100 4.61 4.38 12.64
CA ASP A 100 3.59 4.31 13.68
C ASP A 100 2.29 3.73 13.10
N GLU A 101 1.59 2.90 13.87
CA GLU A 101 0.32 2.30 13.44
C GLU A 101 -0.74 3.36 13.08
N ARG A 102 -0.68 4.55 13.68
CA ARG A 102 -1.60 5.68 13.37
C ARG A 102 -1.34 6.28 11.99
N SER A 103 -0.13 6.12 11.47
CA SER A 103 0.24 6.55 10.11
C SER A 103 -0.31 5.59 9.05
N LEU A 104 -0.74 4.38 9.44
CA LEU A 104 -1.42 3.45 8.55
C LEU A 104 -2.90 3.76 8.45
N MET A 105 -3.40 3.84 7.23
CA MET A 105 -4.82 3.96 6.95
C MET A 105 -5.47 2.59 7.09
N VAL A 106 -6.33 2.48 8.09
CA VAL A 106 -7.22 1.34 8.25
C VAL A 106 -8.59 1.76 7.75
N TRP A 107 -8.97 1.27 6.58
CA TRP A 107 -10.37 1.31 6.16
C TRP A 107 -11.06 0.20 6.93
N SER A 108 -11.87 0.57 7.93
CA SER A 108 -12.75 -0.39 8.61
C SER A 108 -13.55 -1.13 7.54
N SER A 109 -13.25 -2.41 7.37
CA SER A 109 -14.07 -3.28 6.54
C SER A 109 -15.34 -3.53 7.33
N GLU A 110 -16.35 -2.69 7.13
CA GLU A 110 -17.70 -2.90 7.65
C GLU A 110 -18.40 -4.13 7.00
N ALA A 111 -17.63 -5.03 6.37
CA ALA A 111 -18.12 -6.22 5.68
C ALA A 111 -17.73 -7.55 6.36
N ALA A 112 -17.00 -7.53 7.49
CA ALA A 112 -16.68 -8.76 8.24
C ALA A 112 -17.61 -9.04 9.43
N ALA A 113 -18.49 -8.10 9.81
CA ALA A 113 -19.28 -8.21 11.04
C ALA A 113 -20.63 -8.96 10.89
N VAL A 114 -21.04 -9.40 9.70
CA VAL A 114 -22.38 -9.99 9.49
C VAL A 114 -22.36 -11.53 9.38
N ALA A 115 -21.20 -12.18 9.36
CA ALA A 115 -21.12 -13.63 9.14
C ALA A 115 -20.99 -14.49 10.41
N VAL A 116 -20.87 -13.90 11.60
CA VAL A 116 -20.63 -14.67 12.85
C VAL A 116 -21.88 -14.74 13.75
N GLU A 117 -22.97 -14.04 13.44
CA GLU A 117 -24.18 -13.99 14.28
C GLU A 117 -25.36 -14.86 13.80
N THR A 118 -25.10 -15.91 12.99
CA THR A 118 -26.14 -16.87 12.58
C THR A 118 -25.76 -18.33 12.75
N ALA A 119 -24.80 -18.64 13.63
CA ALA A 119 -24.50 -20.00 14.07
C ALA A 119 -24.90 -20.21 15.54
N LYS A 120 -26.19 -20.03 15.83
CA LYS A 120 -26.79 -20.51 17.09
C LYS A 120 -28.23 -20.95 16.86
N VAL A 121 -28.41 -22.18 16.38
CA VAL A 121 -29.57 -23.04 16.66
C VAL A 121 -29.07 -24.49 16.73
#